data_AF-A0A9Q3UL23-F1
#
_entry.id   AF-A0A9Q3UL23-F1
#
_cell.length_a   1.000
_cell.length_b   1.000
_cell.length_c   1.000
_cell.angle_alpha   90.00
_cell.angle_beta   90.00
_cell.angle_gamma   90.00
#
_symmetry.space_group_name_H-M   'P 1'
#
loop_
_entity.id
_entity.type
_entity.pdbx_description
1 polymer ?
#
loop_
_entity_poly.entity_id
_entity_poly.type
_entity_poly.pdbx_seq_one_letter_code
_entity_poly.pdbx_strand_id
1 'polypeptide(L)'
;MGDYDDDLFRREMAGVAPLKDDDRVREHRRREPTLSQRLRRASATARPNRDPNPLTVPERVPEAGPYDIVGVKKNGVQEGVYRKLRLGKYDPQARLDLHRVRLMEARDQVYLFIREAQQNGQRTVLINHGKGQHSERPGLLKSYVMHWLSEFDQVLAFHSAPPQQGGAGVTLALLRKTDTASQKNREFFYERSRAQR
;
A
#
# COMPACT_ATOMS: atom_id res chain seq x y z
N MET A 1 -27.23 -67.90 5.26
CA MET A 1 -26.14 -67.41 6.13
C MET A 1 -26.44 -65.94 6.42
N GLY A 2 -27.31 -65.69 7.41
CA GLY A 2 -27.89 -64.37 7.70
C GLY A 2 -28.72 -64.35 9.00
N ASP A 3 -29.31 -65.48 9.41
CA ASP A 3 -30.06 -65.57 10.68
C ASP A 3 -29.18 -65.66 11.95
N TYR A 4 -27.92 -66.07 11.82
CA TYR A 4 -27.06 -66.31 13.00
C TYR A 4 -26.58 -65.03 13.70
N ASP A 5 -26.54 -63.90 12.98
CA ASP A 5 -25.99 -62.63 13.50
C ASP A 5 -27.05 -61.87 14.30
N ASP A 6 -28.29 -61.82 13.79
CA ASP A 6 -29.42 -61.20 14.48
C ASP A 6 -29.78 -61.94 15.78
N ASP A 7 -29.69 -63.27 15.78
CA ASP A 7 -29.94 -64.09 16.97
C ASP A 7 -28.85 -63.92 18.03
N LEU A 8 -27.58 -63.74 17.62
CA LEU A 8 -26.47 -63.45 18.53
C LEU A 8 -26.64 -62.07 19.16
N PHE A 9 -26.96 -61.06 18.35
CA PHE A 9 -27.19 -59.70 18.81
C PHE A 9 -28.34 -59.61 19.82
N ARG A 10 -29.46 -60.31 19.57
CA ARG A 10 -30.60 -60.34 20.49
C ARG A 10 -30.28 -61.01 21.83
N ARG A 11 -29.39 -62.00 21.85
CA ARG A 11 -28.90 -62.62 23.10
C ARG A 11 -28.02 -61.66 23.89
N GLU A 12 -27.10 -60.97 23.23
CA GLU A 12 -26.23 -59.98 23.88
C GLU A 12 -27.02 -58.79 24.44
N MET A 13 -28.18 -58.47 23.84
CA MET A 13 -29.08 -57.43 24.32
C MET A 13 -30.15 -57.92 25.32
N ALA A 14 -30.17 -59.22 25.66
CA ALA A 14 -31.14 -59.79 26.61
C ALA A 14 -30.77 -59.40 28.05
N GLY A 15 -31.30 -58.26 28.51
CA GLY A 15 -31.08 -57.75 29.87
C GLY A 15 -30.89 -56.25 29.96
N VAL A 16 -30.87 -55.54 28.81
CA VAL A 16 -30.74 -54.09 28.80
C VAL A 16 -32.09 -53.44 29.08
N ALA A 17 -32.22 -52.78 30.22
CA ALA A 17 -33.41 -52.00 30.57
C ALA A 17 -33.39 -50.67 29.79
N PRO A 18 -34.43 -50.35 29.00
CA PRO A 18 -34.53 -49.07 28.32
C PRO A 18 -34.57 -47.93 29.36
N LEU A 19 -33.75 -46.90 29.16
CA LEU A 19 -33.80 -45.69 29.96
C LEU A 19 -35.16 -45.01 29.74
N LYS A 20 -35.81 -44.60 30.84
CA LYS A 20 -37.01 -43.76 30.75
C LYS A 20 -36.59 -42.40 30.18
N ASP A 21 -37.13 -42.05 29.03
CA ASP A 21 -37.04 -40.70 28.49
C ASP A 21 -37.68 -39.72 29.49
N ASP A 22 -36.85 -38.97 30.20
CA ASP A 22 -37.29 -37.72 30.82
C ASP A 22 -37.01 -36.62 29.79
N ASP A 23 -37.97 -36.44 28.86
CA ASP A 23 -37.93 -35.45 27.78
C ASP A 23 -38.16 -34.02 28.32
N ARG A 24 -37.35 -33.65 29.33
CA ARG A 24 -37.34 -32.34 29.95
C ARG A 24 -35.99 -31.70 29.71
N VAL A 25 -35.85 -31.10 28.54
CA VAL A 25 -34.77 -30.15 28.28
C VAL A 25 -35.00 -28.93 29.17
N ARG A 26 -34.12 -28.72 30.17
CA ARG A 26 -34.04 -27.44 30.86
C ARG A 26 -33.47 -26.41 29.88
N GLU A 27 -34.34 -25.75 29.14
CA GLU A 27 -33.93 -24.64 28.29
C GLU A 27 -33.42 -23.52 29.20
N HIS A 28 -32.10 -23.41 29.33
CA HIS A 28 -31.48 -22.24 29.93
C HIS A 28 -31.88 -21.04 29.07
N ARG A 29 -32.91 -20.31 29.52
CA ARG A 29 -33.41 -19.07 28.91
C ARG A 29 -32.21 -18.25 28.45
N ARG A 30 -31.97 -18.19 27.14
CA ARG A 30 -30.87 -17.42 26.57
C ARG A 30 -31.07 -15.98 27.00
N ARG A 31 -30.31 -15.53 27.99
CA ARG A 31 -30.39 -14.15 28.49
C ARG A 31 -30.01 -13.26 27.32
N GLU A 32 -30.89 -12.32 26.99
CA GLU A 32 -30.55 -11.34 25.97
C GLU A 32 -29.24 -10.65 26.35
N PRO A 33 -28.33 -10.46 25.39
CA PRO A 33 -27.06 -9.83 25.68
C PRO A 33 -27.33 -8.42 26.21
N THR A 34 -26.67 -8.09 27.32
CA THR A 34 -26.80 -6.79 27.97
C THR A 34 -26.34 -5.68 27.04
N LEU A 35 -26.78 -4.44 27.30
CA LEU A 35 -26.34 -3.28 26.53
C LEU A 35 -24.81 -3.20 26.43
N SER A 36 -24.09 -3.45 27.52
CA SER A 36 -22.62 -3.48 27.55
C SER A 36 -22.01 -4.58 26.66
N GLN A 37 -22.63 -5.76 26.60
CA GLN A 37 -22.19 -6.85 25.72
C GLN A 37 -22.44 -6.51 24.24
N ARG A 38 -23.57 -5.87 23.93
CA ARG A 38 -23.87 -5.38 22.58
C ARG A 38 -22.90 -4.28 22.16
N LEU A 39 -22.63 -3.31 23.04
CA LEU A 39 -21.67 -2.23 22.80
C LEU A 39 -20.24 -2.74 22.62
N ARG A 40 -19.78 -3.68 23.46
CA ARG A 40 -18.45 -4.31 23.33
C ARG A 40 -18.32 -5.11 22.02
N ARG A 41 -19.38 -5.79 21.60
CA ARG A 41 -19.42 -6.51 20.33
C ARG A 41 -19.39 -5.52 19.16
N ALA A 42 -20.19 -4.46 19.23
CA ALA A 42 -20.22 -3.40 18.22
C ALA A 42 -18.86 -2.70 18.09
N SER A 43 -18.16 -2.42 19.20
CA SER A 43 -16.82 -1.84 19.18
C SER A 43 -15.75 -2.79 18.64
N ALA A 44 -15.88 -4.09 18.89
CA ALA A 44 -14.96 -5.10 18.34
C ALA A 44 -15.14 -5.31 16.83
N THR A 45 -16.36 -5.13 16.31
CA THR A 45 -16.66 -5.17 14.87
C THR A 45 -16.46 -3.83 14.18
N ALA A 46 -16.50 -2.73 14.92
CA ALA A 46 -16.20 -1.41 14.41
C ALA A 46 -14.70 -1.34 14.09
N ARG A 47 -14.34 -1.62 12.83
CA ARG A 47 -13.05 -1.17 12.32
C ARG A 47 -13.09 0.36 12.41
N PRO A 48 -12.23 1.01 13.21
CA PRO A 48 -12.13 2.45 13.13
C PRO A 48 -11.88 2.79 11.67
N ASN A 49 -12.62 3.76 11.14
CA ASN A 49 -12.43 4.29 9.80
C ASN A 49 -11.05 4.96 9.74
N ARG A 50 -10.00 4.15 9.67
CA ARG A 50 -8.62 4.58 9.55
C ARG A 50 -8.39 4.86 8.08
N ASP A 51 -8.03 6.08 7.79
CA ASP A 51 -7.55 6.49 6.48
C ASP A 51 -6.45 5.50 6.02
N PRO A 52 -6.65 4.77 4.91
CA PRO A 52 -5.66 3.82 4.41
C PRO A 52 -4.43 4.52 3.81
N ASN A 53 -4.47 5.84 3.63
CA ASN A 53 -3.35 6.65 3.16
C ASN A 53 -2.43 7.06 4.33
N PRO A 54 -1.18 6.55 4.40
CA PRO A 54 -0.27 6.87 5.48
C PRO A 54 0.42 8.23 5.31
N LEU A 55 0.27 8.91 4.16
CA LEU A 55 0.94 10.19 3.90
C LEU A 55 0.47 11.27 4.87
N THR A 56 1.38 12.06 5.41
CA THR A 56 1.00 13.13 6.35
C THR A 56 0.68 14.44 5.64
N VAL A 57 -0.18 15.25 6.24
CA VAL A 57 -0.47 16.62 5.79
C VAL A 57 -0.21 17.55 6.97
N PRO A 58 1.06 17.81 7.32
CA PRO A 58 1.38 18.69 8.43
C PRO A 58 0.97 20.12 8.10
N GLU A 59 0.65 20.92 9.12
CA GLU A 59 0.27 22.34 8.94
C GLU A 59 1.34 23.12 8.18
N ARG A 60 2.62 22.75 8.37
CA ARG A 60 3.76 23.33 7.70
C ARG A 60 4.67 22.27 7.10
N VAL A 61 4.98 22.44 5.82
CA VAL A 61 6.03 21.70 5.09
C VAL A 61 7.13 22.68 4.67
N PRO A 62 8.36 22.22 4.36
CA PRO A 62 9.35 23.06 3.71
C PRO A 62 8.77 23.66 2.42
N GLU A 63 8.71 24.98 2.36
CA GLU A 63 8.13 25.70 1.24
C GLU A 63 9.10 25.68 0.05
N ALA A 64 8.59 25.27 -1.11
CA ALA A 64 9.29 25.34 -2.38
C ALA A 64 8.56 26.34 -3.29
N GLY A 65 9.27 27.39 -3.70
CA GLY A 65 8.74 28.41 -4.59
C GLY A 65 8.37 27.86 -5.98
N PRO A 66 7.54 28.58 -6.76
CA PRO A 66 7.06 28.14 -8.08
C PRO A 66 8.15 27.78 -9.09
N TYR A 67 9.31 28.46 -9.00
CA TYR A 67 10.42 28.31 -9.94
C TYR A 67 11.62 27.55 -9.36
N ASP A 68 11.58 27.21 -8.07
CA ASP A 68 12.71 26.56 -7.41
C ASP A 68 13.01 25.21 -8.04
N ILE A 69 14.27 24.82 -8.07
CA ILE A 69 14.66 23.48 -8.52
C ILE A 69 15.03 22.70 -7.29
N VAL A 70 14.27 21.64 -7.00
CA VAL A 70 14.42 20.86 -5.79
C VAL A 70 14.63 19.41 -6.17
N GLY A 71 15.52 18.73 -5.44
CA GLY A 71 15.69 17.30 -5.55
C GLY A 71 16.32 16.73 -4.31
N VAL A 72 15.93 15.50 -3.99
CA VAL A 72 16.41 14.74 -2.85
C VAL A 72 16.84 13.37 -3.32
N LYS A 73 17.90 12.85 -2.71
CA LYS A 73 18.45 11.52 -2.94
C LYS A 73 18.56 10.81 -1.60
N LYS A 74 17.99 9.62 -1.46
CA LYS A 74 18.19 8.79 -0.27
C LYS A 74 19.59 8.16 -0.25
N ASN A 75 20.04 7.81 0.95
CA ASN A 75 21.30 7.09 1.15
C ASN A 75 21.32 5.78 0.35
N GLY A 76 22.50 5.42 -0.17
CA GLY A 76 22.70 4.22 -0.99
C GLY A 76 22.40 4.40 -2.49
N VAL A 77 21.82 5.53 -2.91
CA VAL A 77 21.70 5.85 -4.34
C VAL A 77 23.03 6.38 -4.87
N GLN A 78 23.57 5.68 -5.88
CA GLN A 78 24.81 6.07 -6.55
C GLN A 78 24.68 7.46 -7.20
N GLU A 79 25.75 8.25 -7.14
CA GLU A 79 25.74 9.62 -7.70
C GLU A 79 25.45 9.65 -9.20
N GLY A 80 26.00 8.69 -9.95
CA GLY A 80 25.73 8.56 -11.38
C GLY A 80 24.25 8.32 -11.72
N VAL A 81 23.53 7.62 -10.86
CA VAL A 81 22.08 7.37 -10.99
C VAL A 81 21.30 8.65 -10.74
N TYR A 82 21.58 9.35 -9.64
CA TYR A 82 20.92 10.61 -9.33
C TYR A 82 21.20 11.70 -10.37
N ARG A 83 22.44 11.79 -10.86
CA ARG A 83 22.81 12.68 -11.95
C ARG A 83 22.01 12.41 -13.23
N LYS A 84 21.76 11.14 -13.58
CA LYS A 84 20.90 10.80 -14.73
C LYS A 84 19.45 11.26 -14.53
N LEU A 85 18.92 11.12 -13.31
CA LEU A 85 17.58 11.63 -12.95
C LEU A 85 17.51 13.15 -13.09
N ARG A 86 18.48 13.87 -12.52
CA ARG A 86 18.56 15.34 -12.61
C ARG A 86 18.64 15.86 -14.05
N LEU A 87 19.30 15.10 -14.93
CA LEU A 87 19.41 15.43 -16.34
C LEU A 87 18.21 14.95 -17.18
N GLY A 88 17.17 14.36 -16.56
CA GLY A 88 16.00 13.84 -17.27
C GLY A 88 16.30 12.68 -18.22
N LYS A 89 17.40 11.94 -18.00
CA LYS A 89 17.84 10.82 -18.86
C LYS A 89 17.08 9.52 -18.62
N TYR A 90 16.09 9.52 -17.73
CA TYR A 90 15.20 8.39 -17.52
C TYR A 90 13.85 8.72 -18.11
N ASP A 91 13.40 7.91 -19.06
CA ASP A 91 12.05 8.05 -19.62
C ASP A 91 11.01 7.66 -18.55
N PRO A 92 10.05 8.54 -18.24
CA PRO A 92 9.01 8.24 -17.27
C PRO A 92 8.04 7.22 -17.85
N GLN A 93 7.86 6.13 -17.13
CA GLN A 93 7.01 5.00 -17.52
C GLN A 93 5.55 5.20 -17.11
N ALA A 94 5.32 6.08 -16.12
CA ALA A 94 3.99 6.56 -15.75
C ALA A 94 4.03 8.04 -15.42
N ARG A 95 2.88 8.69 -15.57
CA ARG A 95 2.69 10.12 -15.39
C ARG A 95 1.43 10.36 -14.56
N LEU A 96 1.50 11.29 -13.63
CA LEU A 96 0.37 11.78 -12.83
C LEU A 96 0.24 13.29 -13.05
N ASP A 97 -0.97 13.77 -13.33
CA ASP A 97 -1.26 15.20 -13.41
C ASP A 97 -2.10 15.64 -12.22
N LEU A 98 -1.56 16.59 -11.45
CA LEU A 98 -2.14 17.18 -10.26
C LEU A 98 -2.41 18.68 -10.47
N HIS A 99 -2.28 19.20 -11.69
CA HIS A 99 -2.59 20.59 -11.96
C HIS A 99 -4.01 20.92 -11.53
N ARG A 100 -4.14 21.95 -10.68
CA ARG A 100 -5.42 22.45 -10.17
C ARG A 100 -6.20 21.43 -9.33
N VAL A 101 -5.56 20.34 -8.91
CA VAL A 101 -6.15 19.36 -7.98
C VAL A 101 -6.08 19.90 -6.56
N ARG A 102 -7.10 19.64 -5.74
CA ARG A 102 -7.12 20.06 -4.33
C ARG A 102 -6.11 19.25 -3.53
N LEU A 103 -5.55 19.84 -2.48
CA LEU A 103 -4.45 19.24 -1.71
C LEU A 103 -4.77 17.81 -1.21
N MET A 104 -5.92 17.61 -0.57
CA MET A 104 -6.29 16.30 -0.03
C MET A 104 -6.50 15.25 -1.13
N GLU A 105 -7.09 15.65 -2.25
CA GLU A 105 -7.31 14.78 -3.40
C GLU A 105 -5.98 14.43 -4.09
N ALA A 106 -5.06 15.39 -4.16
CA ALA A 106 -3.71 15.18 -4.67
C ALA A 106 -2.92 14.19 -3.79
N ARG A 107 -3.07 14.25 -2.46
CA ARG A 107 -2.47 13.29 -1.52
C ARG A 107 -2.90 11.86 -1.83
N ASP A 108 -4.19 11.65 -2.07
CA ASP A 108 -4.74 10.33 -2.37
C ASP A 108 -4.29 9.83 -3.74
N GLN A 109 -4.30 10.70 -4.75
CA GLN A 109 -3.81 10.38 -6.08
C GLN A 109 -2.31 10.05 -6.10
N VAL A 110 -1.48 10.81 -5.39
CA VAL A 110 -0.04 10.52 -5.27
C VAL A 110 0.18 9.17 -4.60
N TYR A 111 -0.56 8.88 -3.53
CA TYR A 111 -0.45 7.61 -2.84
C TYR A 111 -0.78 6.41 -3.74
N LEU A 112 -1.94 6.46 -4.40
CA LEU A 112 -2.36 5.40 -5.32
C LEU A 112 -1.38 5.26 -6.49
N PHE A 113 -0.98 6.38 -7.10
CA PHE A 113 -0.07 6.40 -8.23
C PHE A 113 1.29 5.76 -7.94
N ILE A 114 1.92 6.10 -6.80
CA ILE A 114 3.23 5.52 -6.43
C ILE A 114 3.09 4.02 -6.14
N ARG A 115 1.99 3.62 -5.48
CA ARG A 115 1.69 2.21 -5.19
C ARG A 115 1.50 1.39 -6.47
N GLU A 116 0.68 1.88 -7.40
CA GLU A 116 0.43 1.24 -8.69
C GLU A 116 1.71 1.18 -9.52
N ALA A 117 2.47 2.27 -9.59
CA ALA A 117 3.73 2.30 -10.33
C ALA A 117 4.73 1.27 -9.79
N GLN A 118 4.85 1.17 -8.47
CA GLN A 118 5.66 0.14 -7.83
C GLN A 118 5.17 -1.27 -8.19
N GLN A 119 3.87 -1.55 -8.06
CA GLN A 119 3.28 -2.86 -8.37
C GLN A 119 3.51 -3.25 -9.84
N ASN A 120 3.42 -2.29 -10.75
CA ASN A 120 3.68 -2.47 -12.18
C ASN A 120 5.19 -2.53 -12.53
N GLY A 121 6.08 -2.46 -11.54
CA GLY A 121 7.53 -2.52 -11.73
C GLY A 121 8.12 -1.31 -12.45
N GLN A 122 7.40 -0.20 -12.49
CA GLN A 122 7.86 1.05 -13.08
C GLN A 122 8.92 1.69 -12.18
N ARG A 123 10.05 2.04 -12.79
CA ARG A 123 11.23 2.57 -12.08
C ARG A 123 11.28 4.07 -12.07
N THR A 124 10.71 4.72 -13.07
CA THR A 124 10.72 6.18 -13.19
C THR A 124 9.31 6.66 -13.43
N VAL A 125 8.87 7.60 -12.62
CA VAL A 125 7.56 8.24 -12.74
C VAL A 125 7.71 9.74 -12.79
N LEU A 126 6.72 10.40 -13.37
CA LEU A 126 6.65 11.85 -13.50
C LEU A 126 5.37 12.36 -12.85
N ILE A 127 5.49 13.38 -12.00
CA ILE A 127 4.36 14.01 -11.33
C ILE A 127 4.31 15.47 -11.75
N ASN A 128 3.23 15.85 -12.42
CA ASN A 128 2.96 17.20 -12.89
C ASN A 128 2.08 17.92 -11.87
N HIS A 129 2.69 18.61 -10.90
CA HIS A 129 1.96 19.34 -9.85
C HIS A 129 1.72 20.81 -10.20
N GLY A 130 2.37 21.29 -11.26
CA GLY A 130 2.37 22.68 -11.65
C GLY A 130 3.16 23.60 -10.75
N LYS A 131 3.31 24.84 -11.21
CA LYS A 131 4.05 25.88 -10.49
C LYS A 131 3.19 26.61 -9.46
N GLY A 132 1.86 26.66 -9.68
CA GLY A 132 0.94 27.43 -8.83
C GLY A 132 1.21 28.94 -8.84
N GLN A 133 1.87 29.48 -9.88
CA GLN A 133 2.34 30.87 -9.89
C GLN A 133 1.24 31.94 -9.71
N HIS A 134 -0.01 31.60 -10.01
CA HIS A 134 -1.17 32.50 -9.89
C HIS A 134 -2.17 32.07 -8.79
N SER A 135 -1.82 31.09 -7.94
CA SER A 135 -2.66 30.72 -6.80
C SER A 135 -2.30 31.53 -5.57
N GLU A 136 -3.22 31.62 -4.60
CA GLU A 136 -3.01 32.32 -3.32
C GLU A 136 -1.75 31.88 -2.58
N ARG A 137 -1.41 30.58 -2.68
CA ARG A 137 -0.18 30.00 -2.15
C ARG A 137 0.65 29.38 -3.28
N PRO A 138 1.54 30.15 -3.93
CA PRO A 138 2.35 29.64 -5.02
C PRO A 138 3.25 28.48 -4.57
N GLY A 139 3.38 27.42 -5.38
CA GLY A 139 4.19 26.25 -5.04
C GLY A 139 3.61 25.34 -3.94
N LEU A 140 2.35 25.50 -3.53
CA LEU A 140 1.74 24.70 -2.46
C LEU A 140 1.80 23.19 -2.76
N LEU A 141 1.22 22.75 -3.89
CA LEU A 141 1.23 21.32 -4.26
C LEU A 141 2.65 20.78 -4.42
N LYS A 142 3.56 21.59 -4.97
CA LYS A 142 4.96 21.22 -5.12
C LYS A 142 5.61 20.88 -3.76
N SER A 143 5.41 21.75 -2.78
CA SER A 143 5.95 21.58 -1.43
C SER A 143 5.46 20.29 -0.78
N TYR A 144 4.16 20.01 -0.88
CA TYR A 144 3.58 18.77 -0.37
C TYR A 144 3.97 17.52 -1.15
N VAL A 145 4.06 17.58 -2.48
CA VAL A 145 4.54 16.46 -3.29
C VAL A 145 5.97 16.08 -2.90
N MET A 146 6.86 17.05 -2.67
CA MET A 146 8.23 16.79 -2.21
C MET A 146 8.27 16.17 -0.82
N HIS A 147 7.41 16.63 0.09
CA HIS A 147 7.22 16.05 1.41
C HIS A 147 6.76 14.58 1.31
N TRP A 148 5.66 14.31 0.61
CA TRP A 148 5.11 12.96 0.43
C TRP A 148 6.08 12.00 -0.26
N LEU A 149 6.79 12.45 -1.30
CA LEU A 149 7.80 11.65 -1.98
C LEU A 149 8.94 11.23 -1.03
N SER A 150 9.23 12.04 -0.01
CA SER A 150 10.25 11.72 0.99
C SER A 150 9.78 10.65 1.99
N GLU A 151 8.48 10.64 2.32
CA GLU A 151 7.83 9.65 3.21
C GLU A 151 7.78 8.24 2.61
N PHE A 152 7.79 8.10 1.27
CA PHE A 152 7.77 6.78 0.63
C PHE A 152 9.12 6.06 0.70
N ASP A 153 9.19 4.91 1.38
CA ASP A 153 10.37 4.02 1.34
C ASP A 153 10.71 3.48 -0.06
N GLN A 154 9.69 3.38 -0.91
CA GLN A 154 9.84 2.97 -2.32
C GLN A 154 10.52 4.04 -3.18
N VAL A 155 10.42 5.32 -2.82
CA VAL A 155 11.04 6.41 -3.59
C VAL A 155 12.50 6.54 -3.17
N LEU A 156 13.41 6.28 -4.11
CA LEU A 156 14.86 6.33 -3.88
C LEU A 156 15.42 7.74 -4.03
N ALA A 157 14.93 8.49 -5.01
CA ALA A 157 15.32 9.86 -5.29
C ALA A 157 14.23 10.55 -6.11
N PHE A 158 14.17 11.87 -6.03
CA PHE A 158 13.35 12.69 -6.92
C PHE A 158 14.06 14.01 -7.23
N HIS A 159 13.71 14.61 -8.36
CA HIS A 159 14.24 15.90 -8.77
C HIS A 159 13.25 16.61 -9.69
N SER A 160 13.18 17.94 -9.62
CA SER A 160 12.43 18.73 -10.61
C SER A 160 12.89 18.38 -12.03
N ALA A 161 11.95 18.25 -12.96
CA ALA A 161 12.27 17.90 -14.34
C ALA A 161 13.12 19.00 -15.00
N PRO A 162 13.92 18.66 -16.02
CA PRO A 162 14.60 19.67 -16.82
C PRO A 162 13.59 20.55 -17.58
N PRO A 163 13.97 21.76 -18.02
CA PRO A 163 13.07 22.68 -18.72
C PRO A 163 12.33 22.06 -19.91
N GLN A 164 13.00 21.18 -20.67
CA GLN A 164 12.43 20.49 -21.83
C GLN A 164 11.31 19.49 -21.46
N GLN A 165 11.21 19.12 -20.18
CA GLN A 165 10.22 18.17 -19.65
C GLN A 165 9.27 18.83 -18.63
N GLY A 166 9.13 20.16 -18.66
CA GLY A 166 8.19 20.92 -17.83
C GLY A 166 8.82 21.69 -16.66
N GLY A 167 10.12 21.52 -16.40
CA GLY A 167 10.86 22.33 -15.44
C GLY A 167 10.34 22.21 -14.00
N ALA A 168 10.36 23.34 -13.27
CA ALA A 168 9.99 23.43 -11.85
C ALA A 168 8.53 23.03 -11.50
N GLY A 169 7.65 22.89 -12.50
CA GLY A 169 6.25 22.44 -12.30
C GLY A 169 6.09 20.92 -12.34
N VAL A 170 7.15 20.19 -12.64
CA VAL A 170 7.14 18.75 -12.83
C VAL A 170 8.27 18.13 -12.00
N THR A 171 8.00 17.00 -11.37
CA THR A 171 8.99 16.23 -10.60
C THR A 171 9.13 14.83 -11.16
N LEU A 172 10.37 14.41 -11.43
CA LEU A 172 10.72 13.03 -11.74
C LEU A 172 11.07 12.31 -10.45
N ALA A 173 10.55 11.10 -10.25
CA ALA A 173 10.87 10.25 -9.12
C ALA A 173 11.37 8.87 -9.58
N LEU A 174 12.41 8.38 -8.90
CA LEU A 174 13.00 7.07 -9.11
C LEU A 174 12.52 6.12 -8.01
N LEU A 175 11.91 5.01 -8.42
CA LEU A 175 11.34 3.99 -7.53
C LEU A 175 12.28 2.79 -7.38
N ARG A 176 12.21 2.16 -6.21
CA ARG A 176 12.84 0.88 -5.90
C ARG A 176 12.18 -0.21 -6.74
N LYS A 177 12.97 -1.17 -7.22
CA LYS A 177 12.44 -2.40 -7.83
C LYS A 177 11.63 -3.17 -6.78
N THR A 178 10.53 -3.78 -7.20
CA THR A 178 9.87 -4.82 -6.40
C THR A 178 10.80 -6.01 -6.18
N ASP A 179 10.63 -6.71 -5.06
CA ASP A 179 11.51 -7.81 -4.67
C ASP A 179 11.59 -8.91 -5.74
N THR A 180 10.46 -9.21 -6.39
CA THR A 180 10.36 -10.17 -7.50
C THR A 180 11.22 -9.77 -8.70
N ALA A 181 11.24 -8.47 -9.05
CA ALA A 181 12.07 -7.96 -10.12
C ALA A 181 13.56 -7.88 -9.69
N SER A 182 13.84 -7.65 -8.40
CA SER A 182 15.20 -7.63 -7.89
C SER A 182 15.84 -9.03 -7.87
N GLN A 183 15.07 -10.07 -7.50
CA GLN A 183 15.55 -11.46 -7.50
C GLN A 183 15.95 -11.92 -8.89
N LYS A 184 15.09 -11.72 -9.91
CA LYS A 184 15.40 -12.07 -11.31
C LYS A 184 16.66 -11.40 -11.84
N ASN A 185 16.89 -10.13 -11.49
CA ASN A 185 18.11 -9.43 -11.89
C ASN A 185 19.35 -10.03 -11.20
N ARG A 186 19.26 -10.35 -9.91
CA ARG A 186 20.36 -10.95 -9.16
C ARG A 186 20.72 -12.32 -9.73
N GLU A 187 19.73 -13.14 -10.06
CA GLU A 187 19.90 -14.45 -10.72
C GLU A 187 20.55 -14.29 -12.09
N PHE A 188 20.05 -13.38 -12.95
CA PHE A 188 20.63 -13.11 -14.26
C PHE A 188 22.12 -12.72 -14.21
N PHE A 189 22.50 -11.81 -13.30
CA PHE A 189 23.90 -11.40 -13.16
C PHE A 189 24.75 -12.51 -12.54
N TYR A 190 24.20 -13.30 -11.61
CA TYR A 190 24.88 -14.45 -11.03
C TYR A 190 25.18 -15.53 -12.10
N GLU A 191 24.19 -15.89 -12.92
CA GLU A 191 24.34 -16.85 -14.02
C GLU A 191 25.36 -16.40 -15.06
N ARG A 192 25.32 -15.12 -15.49
CA ARG A 192 26.33 -14.57 -16.41
C ARG A 192 27.74 -14.62 -15.85
N SER A 193 27.92 -14.36 -14.56
CA SER A 193 29.24 -14.40 -13.91
C SER A 193 29.80 -15.83 -13.81
N ARG A 194 28.92 -16.84 -13.74
CA ARG A 194 29.28 -18.26 -13.77
C ARG A 194 29.63 -18.76 -15.17
N ALA A 195 28.90 -18.31 -16.18
CA ALA A 195 29.14 -18.69 -17.58
C ALA A 195 30.43 -18.10 -18.18
N GLN A 196 31.10 -17.17 -17.49
CA GLN A 196 32.35 -16.52 -17.90
C GLN A 196 33.58 -17.00 -17.13
N ARG A 197 33.42 -18.02 -16.27
CA ARG A 197 34.50 -18.74 -15.58
C ARG A 197 34.66 -20.12 -16.20
#